data_AF-A0A9D2S1I8-F1
#
_entry.id   AF-A0A9D2S1I8-F1
#
_cell.length_a   1.000
_cell.length_b   1.000
_cell.length_c   1.000
_cell.angle_alpha   90.00
_cell.angle_beta   90.00
_cell.angle_gamma   90.00
#
_symmetry.space_group_name_H-M   'P 1'
#
loop_
_entity.id
_entity.type
_entity.pdbx_description
1 polymer ?
#
loop_
_entity_poly.entity_id
_entity_poly.type
_entity_poly.pdbx_seq_one_letter_code
_entity_poly.pdbx_strand_id
1 'polypeptide(L)' 'MPAIKEILYGTEEYAKTLALRNKVMRIPLELNIYEEDCSSEQDALMVGMFESENLLGVGVM' A
#
# COMPACT_ATOMS: atom_id res chain seq x y z
N MET A 1 -9.45 -9.17 15.14
CA MET A 1 -10.18 -9.61 13.93
C MET A 1 -9.71 -8.75 12.78
N PRO A 2 -9.46 -9.33 11.59
CA PRO A 2 -9.12 -8.56 10.41
C PRO A 2 -10.26 -7.62 10.02
N ALA A 3 -9.93 -6.41 9.57
CA ALA A 3 -10.90 -5.42 9.10
C ALA A 3 -10.40 -4.75 7.82
N ILE A 4 -11.33 -4.43 6.92
CA ILE A 4 -11.05 -3.65 5.72
C ILE A 4 -11.28 -2.17 6.04
N LYS A 5 -10.34 -1.32 5.63
CA LYS A 5 -10.43 0.14 5.77
C LYS A 5 -9.99 0.81 4.47
N GLU A 6 -10.58 1.96 4.17
CA GLU A 6 -10.06 2.86 3.15
C GLU A 6 -8.72 3.45 3.61
N ILE A 7 -7.78 3.60 2.68
CA ILE A 7 -6.47 4.19 2.93
C ILE A 7 -6.38 5.48 2.12
N LEU A 8 -6.10 6.59 2.79
CA LEU A 8 -5.90 7.87 2.12
C LEU A 8 -4.45 8.04 1.69
N TYR A 9 -4.25 8.58 0.49
CA TYR A 9 -2.94 8.89 -0.05
C TYR A 9 -2.11 9.78 0.90
N GLY A 10 -0.80 9.55 0.98
CA GLY A 10 0.13 10.35 1.79
C GLY A 10 0.06 10.14 3.30
N THR A 11 -0.84 9.28 3.80
CA THR A 11 -0.92 8.93 5.22
C THR A 11 0.14 7.91 5.65
N GLU A 12 0.27 7.68 6.96
CA GLU A 12 1.10 6.58 7.48
C GLU A 12 0.62 5.21 7.01
N GLU A 13 -0.69 5.00 6.91
CA GLU A 13 -1.27 3.77 6.37
C GLU A 13 -0.90 3.59 4.88
N TYR A 14 -0.91 4.67 4.11
CA TYR A 14 -0.41 4.66 2.73
C TYR A 14 1.08 4.27 2.65
N ALA A 15 1.93 4.80 3.53
CA ALA A 15 3.33 4.40 3.59
C ALA A 15 3.50 2.91 3.91
N LYS A 16 2.62 2.32 4.74
CA LYS A 16 2.57 0.85 4.96
C LYS A 16 2.24 0.10 3.66
N THR A 17 1.40 0.66 2.77
CA THR A 17 1.13 0.05 1.46
C THR A 17 2.37 0.04 0.56
N LEU A 18 3.16 1.12 0.57
CA LEU A 18 4.40 1.21 -0.21
C LEU A 18 5.41 0.17 0.30
N ALA A 19 5.61 0.08 1.61
CA ALA A 19 6.50 -0.92 2.20
C ALA A 19 6.07 -2.36 1.85
N LEU A 20 4.77 -2.66 1.94
CA LEU A 20 4.23 -3.98 1.61
C LEU A 20 4.40 -4.30 0.11
N ARG A 21 4.01 -3.39 -0.78
CA ARG A 21 4.13 -3.57 -2.24
C ARG A 21 5.59 -3.63 -2.68
N ASN A 22 6.49 -2.84 -2.09
CA ASN A 22 7.92 -2.93 -2.37
C ASN A 22 8.43 -4.34 -2.08
N LYS A 23 8.13 -4.82 -0.87
CA LYS A 23 8.56 -6.14 -0.41
C LYS A 23 8.01 -7.29 -1.26
N VAL A 24 6.71 -7.25 -1.59
CA VAL A 24 6.01 -8.37 -2.21
C VAL A 24 6.09 -8.33 -3.74
N MET A 25 6.06 -7.15 -4.35
CA MET A 25 5.89 -6.99 -5.80
C MET A 25 7.13 -6.46 -6.52
N ARG A 26 8.02 -5.70 -5.84
CA ARG A 26 9.15 -5.01 -6.50
C ARG A 26 10.49 -5.64 -6.24
N ILE A 27 10.83 -5.89 -4.98
CA ILE A 27 12.10 -6.54 -4.61
C ILE A 27 12.32 -7.87 -5.37
N PRO A 28 11.32 -8.76 -5.54
CA PRO A 28 11.50 -10.00 -6.32
C PRO A 28 11.82 -9.78 -7.81
N LEU A 29 11.57 -8.57 -8.32
CA LEU A 29 11.82 -8.17 -9.70
C LEU A 29 13.05 -7.26 -9.83
N GLU A 30 13.85 -7.12 -8.76
CA GLU A 30 14.99 -6.18 -8.69
C GLU A 30 14.58 -4.71 -8.90
N LEU A 31 13.34 -4.37 -8.53
CA LEU A 31 12.78 -3.01 -8.58
C LEU A 31 12.63 -2.40 -7.18
N ASN A 32 12.38 -1.08 -7.14
CA ASN A 32 12.15 -0.33 -5.91
C ASN A 32 10.97 0.65 -6.08
N ILE A 33 9.87 0.43 -5.34
CA ILE A 33 8.67 1.28 -5.45
C ILE A 33 8.93 2.74 -5.07
N TYR A 34 9.95 3.01 -4.25
CA TYR A 34 10.29 4.37 -3.82
C TYR A 34 10.98 5.19 -4.93
N GLU A 35 11.26 4.57 -6.08
CA GLU A 35 11.77 5.22 -7.29
C GLU A 35 10.67 5.34 -8.36
N GLU A 36 9.47 4.83 -8.11
CA GLU A 36 8.31 4.92 -9.01
C GLU A 36 7.48 6.20 -8.73
N ASP A 37 6.81 6.70 -9.77
CA ASP A 37 5.80 7.76 -9.61
C ASP A 37 4.44 7.15 -9.23
N CYS A 38 4.07 7.27 -7.96
CA CYS A 38 2.78 6.85 -7.44
C CYS A 38 1.78 8.02 -7.31
N SER A 39 2.05 9.19 -7.90
CA SER A 39 1.21 10.39 -7.71
C SER A 39 -0.23 10.22 -8.20
N SER A 40 -0.49 9.35 -9.18
CA SER A 40 -1.85 9.03 -9.64
C SER A 40 -2.71 8.34 -8.57
N GLU A 41 -2.11 7.80 -7.51
CA GLU A 41 -2.85 7.15 -6.42
C GLU A 41 -3.60 8.14 -5.52
N GLN A 42 -3.31 9.44 -5.63
CA GLN A 42 -4.08 10.49 -4.94
C GLN A 42 -5.57 10.50 -5.34
N ASP A 43 -5.88 10.03 -6.54
CA ASP A 43 -7.23 9.99 -7.13
C ASP A 43 -7.81 8.57 -7.13
N ALA A 44 -7.06 7.58 -6.59
CA ALA A 44 -7.42 6.17 -6.60
C ALA A 44 -8.19 5.76 -5.32
N LEU A 45 -9.06 4.76 -5.44
CA LEU A 45 -9.65 4.12 -4.26
C LEU A 45 -8.68 3.05 -3.75
N MET A 46 -8.12 3.29 -2.56
CA MET A 46 -7.24 2.33 -1.89
C MET A 46 -7.93 1.70 -0.69
N VAL A 47 -7.91 0.37 -0.64
CA VAL A 47 -8.46 -0.41 0.48
C VAL A 47 -7.40 -1.36 1.03
N GLY A 48 -7.24 -1.35 2.36
CA GLY A 48 -6.32 -2.23 3.07
C GLY A 48 -7.06 -3.19 4.00
N MET A 49 -6.57 -4.43 4.09
CA MET A 49 -6.96 -5.37 5.13
C MET A 49 -5.96 -5.31 6.28
N PHE A 50 -6.44 -4.97 7.47
CA PHE A 50 -5.63 -4.80 8.67
C PHE A 50 -5.95 -5.84 9.73
N GLU A 51 -4.92 -6.38 10.38
CA GLU A 51 -5.05 -7.05 11.66
C GLU A 51 -4.30 -6.23 12.72
N SER A 52 -5.07 -5.60 13.62
CA SER A 52 -4.57 -4.55 14.52
C SER A 52 -3.89 -3.43 13.71
N GLU A 53 -2.59 -3.19 13.91
CA GLU A 53 -1.81 -2.16 13.21
C GLU A 53 -1.10 -2.67 11.94
N ASN A 54 -1.18 -3.97 11.67
CA ASN A 54 -0.48 -4.62 10.57
C ASN A 54 -1.34 -4.64 9.31
N LEU A 55 -0.82 -4.05 8.23
CA LEU A 55 -1.41 -4.15 6.90
C LEU A 55 -1.06 -5.52 6.30
N LEU A 56 -2.06 -6.34 6.04
CA LEU A 56 -1.91 -7.69 5.49
C LEU A 56 -2.00 -7.72 3.96
N GLY A 57 -2.74 -6.77 3.38
CA GLY A 57 -2.95 -6.69 1.93
C GLY A 57 -3.56 -5.34 1.54
N VAL A 58 -3.36 -4.96 0.29
CA VAL A 58 -3.86 -3.71 -0.28
C VAL A 58 -4.37 -3.93 -1.70
N GLY A 59 -5.47 -3.26 -2.05
CA GLY A 59 -5.93 -3.07 -3.42
C GLY A 59 -5.96 -1.58 -3.76
N VAL A 60 -5.53 -1.25 -4.98
CA VAL A 60 -5.57 0.11 -5.54
C VAL A 60 -6.38 0.03 -6.84
N MET A 61 -7.40 0.89 -6.97
CA MET A 61 -8.33 0.93 -8.11
C MET A 61 -8.29 2.27 -8.82
#